data_AF-A0A1M5GC57-F1
#
_entry.id   AF-A0A1M5GC57-F1
#
_cell.length_a   1.000
_cell.length_b   1.000
_cell.length_c   1.000
_cell.angle_alpha   90.00
_cell.angle_beta   90.00
_cell.angle_gamma   90.00
#
_symmetry.space_group_name_H-M   'P 1'
#
loop_
_entity.id
_entity.type
_entity.pdbx_description
1 polymer ?
#
loop_
_entity_poly.entity_id
_entity_poly.type
_entity_poly.pdbx_seq_one_letter_code
_entity_poly.pdbx_strand_id
1 'polypeptide(L)'
;MYIAYIDNKLAEYNKVLAQEDGDESVKKEVASKVRKHQLQKDKYLNYKEIIDTTGVKQISTSDPASRQIMTRNTIFEVAYNVQTVVDALHNIPIDFKVTNENDSKAMGGMLRRSKTILGHNNFIAIYDKGYHTRSEFAYAERLKIDVLVAIPSVAAHAPDLAFDVEHF
;
A
#
# COMPACT_ATOMS: atom_id res chain seq x y z
N MET A 1 20.25 -9.10 -8.28
CA MET A 1 18.97 -9.05 -7.52
C MET A 1 18.18 -10.31 -7.86
N TYR A 2 17.63 -11.02 -6.86
CA TYR A 2 17.09 -12.41 -6.80
C TYR A 2 17.00 -13.31 -8.06
N ILE A 3 16.52 -12.82 -9.21
CA ILE A 3 16.48 -13.57 -10.48
C ILE A 3 17.88 -14.08 -10.88
N ALA A 4 18.92 -13.25 -10.75
CA ALA A 4 20.29 -13.65 -11.05
C ALA A 4 20.82 -14.79 -10.14
N TYR A 5 20.28 -14.89 -8.92
CA TYR A 5 20.59 -15.98 -7.99
C TYR A 5 19.91 -17.28 -8.43
N ILE A 6 18.66 -17.22 -8.89
CA ILE A 6 17.94 -18.37 -9.45
C ILE A 6 18.65 -18.87 -10.71
N ASP A 7 19.10 -17.97 -11.59
CA ASP A 7 19.83 -18.32 -12.80
C ASP A 7 21.15 -19.05 -12.49
N ASN A 8 21.90 -18.57 -11.49
CA ASN A 8 23.12 -19.24 -11.06
C ASN A 8 22.84 -20.64 -10.50
N LYS A 9 21.80 -20.79 -9.66
CA LYS A 9 21.40 -22.11 -9.12
C LYS A 9 20.92 -23.07 -10.20
N LEU A 10 20.19 -22.59 -11.21
CA LEU A 10 19.79 -23.41 -12.36
C LEU A 10 21.02 -23.90 -13.15
N ALA A 11 22.01 -23.03 -13.36
CA ALA A 11 23.25 -23.41 -14.04
C ALA A 11 24.05 -24.48 -13.26
N GLU A 12 24.14 -24.36 -11.94
CA GLU A 12 24.77 -25.38 -11.07
C GLU A 12 24.06 -26.73 -11.19
N TYR A 13 22.73 -26.77 -11.08
CA TYR A 13 21.98 -28.03 -11.17
C TYR A 13 22.03 -28.66 -12.56
N ASN A 14 22.02 -27.85 -13.62
CA ASN A 14 22.20 -28.35 -14.98
C ASN A 14 23.59 -28.96 -15.19
N LYS A 15 24.62 -28.40 -14.55
CA LYS A 15 25.98 -28.96 -14.58
C LYS A 15 26.09 -30.29 -13.83
N VAL A 16 25.42 -30.41 -12.68
CA VAL A 16 25.35 -31.67 -11.91
C VAL A 16 24.62 -32.76 -12.70
N LEU A 17 23.49 -32.43 -13.34
CA LEU A 17 22.76 -33.36 -14.22
C LEU A 17 23.59 -33.83 -15.43
N ALA A 18 24.50 -32.99 -15.93
CA ALA A 18 25.37 -33.33 -17.04
C ALA A 18 26.60 -34.17 -16.61
N GLN A 19 26.97 -34.14 -15.32
CA GLN A 19 28.14 -34.86 -14.79
C GLN A 19 27.79 -36.20 -14.13
N GLU A 20 26.60 -36.33 -13.53
CA GLU A 20 26.17 -37.57 -12.89
C GLU A 20 25.40 -38.45 -13.86
N ASP A 21 26.02 -39.50 -14.37
CA ASP A 21 25.35 -40.44 -15.29
C ASP A 21 24.77 -41.70 -14.60
N GLY A 22 25.15 -41.96 -13.34
CA GLY A 22 25.00 -43.27 -12.72
C GLY A 22 23.84 -43.50 -11.74
N ASP A 23 23.18 -42.47 -11.21
CA ASP A 23 22.17 -42.66 -10.15
C ASP A 23 20.81 -42.04 -10.53
N GLU A 24 19.85 -42.89 -10.92
CA GLU A 24 18.50 -42.46 -11.32
C GLU A 24 17.75 -41.69 -10.23
N SER A 25 18.05 -41.98 -8.95
CA SER A 25 17.40 -41.35 -7.81
C SER A 25 17.80 -39.87 -7.72
N VAL A 26 19.09 -39.58 -7.86
CA VAL A 26 19.66 -38.23 -7.81
C VAL A 26 19.24 -37.43 -9.04
N LYS A 27 19.24 -38.04 -10.24
CA LYS A 27 18.71 -37.41 -11.47
C LYS A 27 17.25 -36.95 -11.30
N LYS A 28 16.39 -37.76 -10.69
CA LYS A 28 14.97 -37.41 -10.42
C LYS A 28 14.85 -36.26 -9.42
N GLU A 29 15.63 -36.27 -8.34
CA GLU A 29 15.63 -35.17 -7.35
C GLU A 29 16.13 -33.85 -7.93
N VAL A 30 17.22 -33.87 -8.69
CA VAL A 30 17.78 -32.67 -9.30
C VAL A 30 16.85 -32.12 -10.38
N ALA A 31 16.24 -32.98 -11.21
CA ALA A 31 15.22 -32.56 -12.17
C ALA A 31 14.00 -31.90 -11.50
N SER A 32 13.57 -32.40 -10.35
CA SER A 32 12.49 -31.79 -9.54
C SER A 32 12.90 -30.39 -9.03
N LYS A 33 14.12 -30.24 -8.53
CA LYS A 33 14.67 -28.95 -8.08
C LYS A 33 14.77 -27.95 -9.23
N VAL A 34 15.23 -28.37 -10.41
CA VAL A 34 15.29 -27.52 -11.62
C VAL A 34 13.89 -27.02 -12.00
N ARG A 35 12.89 -27.91 -12.05
CA ARG A 35 11.50 -27.50 -12.33
C ARG A 35 10.98 -26.48 -11.31
N LYS A 36 11.25 -26.69 -10.02
CA LYS A 36 10.83 -25.77 -8.96
C LYS A 36 11.46 -24.38 -9.12
N HIS A 37 12.75 -24.32 -9.45
CA HIS A 37 13.46 -23.06 -9.67
C HIS A 37 13.02 -22.36 -10.95
N GLN A 38 12.74 -23.10 -12.02
CA GLN A 38 12.18 -22.53 -13.25
C GLN A 38 10.80 -21.91 -12.98
N LEU A 39 9.92 -22.61 -12.26
CA LEU A 39 8.60 -22.11 -11.88
C LEU A 39 8.71 -20.83 -11.03
N GLN A 40 9.68 -20.77 -10.11
CA GLN A 40 9.94 -19.54 -9.34
C GLN A 40 10.43 -18.41 -10.24
N LYS A 41 11.33 -18.68 -11.18
CA LYS A 41 11.84 -17.66 -12.12
C LYS A 41 10.70 -17.03 -12.92
N ASP A 42 9.84 -17.86 -13.50
CA ASP A 42 8.70 -17.40 -14.30
C ASP A 42 7.74 -16.54 -13.44
N LYS A 43 7.51 -16.94 -12.18
CA LYS A 43 6.72 -16.17 -11.22
C LYS A 43 7.31 -14.77 -10.94
N TYR A 44 8.63 -14.67 -10.72
CA TYR A 44 9.28 -13.38 -10.48
C TYR A 44 9.34 -12.48 -11.73
N LEU A 45 9.47 -13.08 -12.91
CA LEU A 45 9.40 -12.35 -14.18
C LEU A 45 8.01 -11.73 -14.38
N ASN A 46 6.96 -12.49 -14.11
CA ASN A 46 5.58 -12.00 -14.15
C ASN A 46 5.36 -10.85 -13.15
N TYR A 47 5.85 -10.99 -11.91
CA TYR A 47 5.78 -9.90 -10.92
C TYR A 47 6.50 -8.63 -11.36
N LYS A 48 7.66 -8.77 -12.00
CA LYS A 48 8.38 -7.64 -12.55
C LYS A 48 7.57 -6.95 -13.64
N GLU A 49 7.00 -7.72 -14.57
CA GLU A 49 6.14 -7.19 -15.63
C GLU A 49 4.91 -6.46 -15.09
N ILE A 50 4.26 -7.02 -14.06
CA ILE A 50 3.13 -6.37 -13.38
C ILE A 50 3.57 -5.04 -12.74
N ILE A 51 4.68 -5.02 -12.01
CA ILE A 51 5.23 -3.80 -11.39
C ILE A 51 5.53 -2.74 -12.45
N ASP A 52 6.21 -3.13 -13.54
CA ASP A 52 6.61 -2.22 -14.60
C ASP A 52 5.39 -1.66 -15.36
N THR A 53 4.36 -2.47 -15.59
CA THR A 53 3.15 -2.06 -16.32
C THR A 53 2.19 -1.23 -15.46
N THR A 54 2.01 -1.58 -14.19
CA THR A 54 1.03 -0.94 -13.30
C THR A 54 1.63 0.19 -12.46
N GLY A 55 2.95 0.29 -12.40
CA GLY A 55 3.67 1.26 -11.56
C GLY A 55 3.57 0.96 -10.05
N VAL A 56 2.96 -0.17 -9.65
CA VAL A 56 2.82 -0.52 -8.23
C VAL A 56 4.18 -0.92 -7.65
N LYS A 57 4.49 -0.44 -6.44
CA LYS A 57 5.78 -0.74 -5.79
C LYS A 57 5.81 -2.10 -5.07
N GLN A 58 4.64 -2.67 -4.80
CA GLN A 58 4.48 -3.90 -4.03
C GLN A 58 3.36 -4.74 -4.60
N ILE A 59 3.58 -6.06 -4.61
CA ILE A 59 2.58 -7.07 -4.97
C ILE A 59 2.35 -7.95 -3.74
N SER A 60 1.10 -8.03 -3.30
CA SER A 60 0.70 -9.05 -2.33
C SER A 60 0.29 -10.32 -3.08
N THR A 61 0.82 -11.45 -2.65
CA THR A 61 0.56 -12.76 -3.28
C THR A 61 -0.72 -13.42 -2.78
N SER A 62 -1.28 -12.93 -1.67
CA SER A 62 -2.48 -13.49 -1.04
C SER A 62 -3.73 -12.69 -1.39
N ASP A 63 -3.64 -11.35 -1.34
CA ASP A 63 -4.75 -10.46 -1.72
C ASP A 63 -4.22 -9.25 -2.50
N PRO A 64 -4.64 -9.06 -3.77
CA PRO A 64 -4.19 -7.95 -4.63
C PRO A 64 -4.42 -6.54 -4.10
N ALA A 65 -5.34 -6.33 -3.15
CA ALA A 65 -5.65 -5.03 -2.55
C ALA A 65 -4.94 -4.80 -1.20
N SER A 66 -4.38 -5.84 -0.58
CA SER A 66 -3.65 -5.74 0.69
C SER A 66 -2.21 -5.26 0.49
N ARG A 67 -1.67 -4.46 1.41
CA ARG A 67 -0.29 -3.96 1.33
C ARG A 67 0.43 -4.10 2.67
N GLN A 68 1.75 -4.16 2.59
CA GLN A 68 2.59 -4.05 3.79
C GLN A 68 2.63 -2.58 4.20
N ILE A 69 2.00 -2.27 5.32
CA ILE A 69 1.87 -0.91 5.86
C ILE A 69 2.63 -0.85 7.18
N MET A 70 3.36 0.25 7.40
CA MET A 70 3.98 0.55 8.70
C MET A 70 2.89 1.06 9.64
N THR A 71 2.57 0.30 10.68
CA THR A 71 1.50 0.65 11.62
C THR A 71 2.02 1.48 12.79
N ARG A 72 3.16 1.09 13.39
CA ARG A 72 3.83 1.82 14.48
C ARG A 72 5.34 1.60 14.43
N ASN A 73 6.11 2.69 14.32
CA ASN A 73 7.58 2.67 14.29
C ASN A 73 8.15 1.68 13.26
N THR A 74 8.57 0.49 13.72
CA THR A 74 9.24 -0.54 12.93
C THR A 74 8.35 -1.77 12.67
N ILE A 75 7.09 -1.75 13.14
CA ILE A 75 6.16 -2.86 12.94
C ILE A 75 5.45 -2.69 11.60
N PHE A 76 5.57 -3.72 10.77
CA PHE A 76 4.91 -3.81 9.47
C PHE A 76 3.84 -4.89 9.53
N GLU A 77 2.65 -4.56 9.03
CA GLU A 77 1.53 -5.49 8.93
C GLU A 77 0.94 -5.48 7.52
N VAL A 78 0.25 -6.55 7.15
CA VAL A 78 -0.48 -6.63 5.89
C VAL A 78 -1.90 -6.14 6.14
N ALA A 79 -2.25 -4.98 5.58
CA ALA A 79 -3.51 -4.31 5.85
C ALA A 79 -4.06 -3.59 4.60
N TYR A 80 -5.30 -3.12 4.72
CA TYR A 80 -5.94 -2.22 3.75
C TYR A 80 -5.91 -0.80 4.30
N ASN A 81 -5.48 0.16 3.49
CA ASN A 81 -5.68 1.57 3.78
C ASN A 81 -6.99 2.00 3.12
N VAL A 82 -8.01 2.26 3.93
CA VAL A 82 -9.37 2.57 3.47
C VAL A 82 -9.75 3.96 3.92
N GLN A 83 -10.28 4.73 2.98
CA GLN A 83 -10.93 6.01 3.20
C GLN A 83 -12.43 5.78 3.19
N THR A 84 -13.14 6.17 4.23
CA THR A 84 -14.58 5.92 4.38
C THR A 84 -15.35 7.22 4.55
N VAL A 85 -16.60 7.24 4.10
CA VAL A 85 -17.55 8.33 4.31
C VAL A 85 -18.82 7.74 4.91
N VAL A 86 -19.27 8.32 6.01
CA VAL A 86 -20.44 7.88 6.76
C VAL A 86 -21.37 9.05 7.02
N ASP A 87 -22.67 8.78 7.10
CA ASP A 87 -23.65 9.73 7.61
C ASP A 87 -23.43 9.98 9.11
N ALA A 88 -23.48 11.24 9.53
CA ALA A 88 -23.22 11.62 10.93
C ALA A 88 -24.38 11.27 11.88
N LEU A 89 -25.63 11.25 11.38
CA LEU A 89 -26.80 11.04 12.23
C LEU A 89 -27.08 9.56 12.49
N HIS A 90 -26.99 8.73 11.44
CA HIS A 90 -27.35 7.31 11.50
C HIS A 90 -26.16 6.36 11.35
N ASN A 91 -24.94 6.87 11.17
CA ASN A 91 -23.73 6.09 10.95
C ASN A 91 -23.83 5.15 9.72
N ILE A 92 -24.62 5.54 8.71
CA ILE A 92 -24.80 4.75 7.49
C ILE A 92 -23.56 4.94 6.61
N PRO A 93 -22.88 3.87 6.18
CA PRO A 93 -21.78 3.96 5.22
C PRO A 93 -22.30 4.45 3.86
N ILE A 94 -21.72 5.55 3.37
CA ILE A 94 -22.07 6.14 2.07
C ILE A 94 -21.09 5.65 1.00
N ASP A 95 -19.80 5.65 1.31
CA ASP A 95 -18.77 5.29 0.35
C ASP A 95 -17.50 4.82 1.06
N PHE A 96 -16.69 4.03 0.35
CA PHE A 96 -15.34 3.70 0.77
C PHE A 96 -14.42 3.57 -0.44
N LYS A 97 -13.14 3.87 -0.22
CA LYS A 97 -12.08 3.70 -1.21
C LYS A 97 -10.84 3.12 -0.57
N VAL A 98 -10.42 1.95 -1.06
CA VAL A 98 -9.11 1.40 -0.75
C VAL A 98 -8.08 2.18 -1.55
N THR A 99 -7.08 2.75 -0.87
CA THR A 99 -5.98 3.51 -1.49
C THR A 99 -4.65 2.86 -1.18
N ASN A 100 -3.78 2.77 -2.18
CA ASN A 100 -2.43 2.25 -2.04
C ASN A 100 -1.38 3.37 -1.98
N GLU A 101 -1.80 4.61 -2.23
CA GLU A 101 -0.93 5.77 -2.16
C GLU A 101 -1.10 6.44 -0.82
N ASN A 102 0.03 6.70 -0.16
CA ASN A 102 0.08 7.51 1.06
C ASN A 102 -0.06 9.01 0.76
N ASP A 103 -0.75 9.36 -0.33
CA ASP A 103 -0.96 10.76 -0.66
C ASP A 103 -1.89 11.34 0.40
N SER A 104 -1.34 12.28 1.17
CA SER A 104 -2.02 13.14 2.16
C SER A 104 -3.17 13.98 1.60
N LYS A 105 -3.63 13.68 0.38
CA LYS A 105 -4.63 14.37 -0.45
C LYS A 105 -5.84 13.49 -0.75
N ALA A 106 -6.33 12.78 0.28
CA ALA A 106 -7.47 11.89 0.13
C ALA A 106 -8.84 12.60 0.25
N MET A 107 -8.88 13.83 0.80
CA MET A 107 -10.12 14.55 1.11
C MET A 107 -10.91 14.94 -0.15
N GLY A 108 -10.31 15.67 -1.09
CA GLY A 108 -10.99 16.19 -2.27
C GLY A 108 -11.55 15.07 -3.17
N GLY A 109 -10.84 13.93 -3.21
CA GLY A 109 -11.31 12.73 -3.90
C GLY A 109 -12.59 12.16 -3.28
N MET A 110 -12.64 12.06 -1.95
CA MET A 110 -13.82 11.58 -1.22
C MET A 110 -14.98 12.56 -1.34
N LEU A 111 -14.75 13.86 -1.14
CA LEU A 111 -15.78 14.89 -1.29
C LEU A 111 -16.47 14.86 -2.66
N ARG A 112 -15.70 14.67 -3.74
CA ARG A 112 -16.25 14.54 -5.09
C ARG A 112 -17.17 13.32 -5.20
N ARG A 113 -16.74 12.18 -4.68
CA ARG A 113 -17.50 10.92 -4.72
C ARG A 113 -18.77 11.03 -3.89
N SER A 114 -18.70 11.58 -2.69
CA SER A 114 -19.85 11.84 -1.83
C SER A 114 -20.87 12.74 -2.52
N LYS A 115 -20.43 13.83 -3.15
CA LYS A 115 -21.32 14.71 -3.93
C LYS A 115 -22.01 13.98 -5.08
N THR A 116 -21.29 13.07 -5.78
CA THR A 116 -21.88 12.26 -6.85
C THR A 116 -22.91 11.26 -6.32
N ILE A 117 -22.62 10.61 -5.19
CA ILE A 117 -23.51 9.60 -4.59
C ILE A 117 -24.77 10.24 -3.99
N LEU A 118 -24.60 11.34 -3.24
CA LEU A 118 -25.70 12.06 -2.61
C LEU A 118 -26.49 12.92 -3.61
N GLY A 119 -25.92 13.25 -4.77
CA GLY A 119 -26.55 14.08 -5.80
C GLY A 119 -26.64 15.57 -5.45
N HIS A 120 -26.17 15.98 -4.26
CA HIS A 120 -26.12 17.37 -3.82
C HIS A 120 -24.83 17.64 -3.04
N ASN A 121 -24.58 18.91 -2.73
CA ASN A 121 -23.47 19.39 -1.90
C ASN A 121 -23.94 20.02 -0.57
N ASN A 122 -25.24 19.94 -0.26
CA ASN A 122 -25.80 20.41 1.00
C ASN A 122 -25.45 19.48 2.17
N PHE A 123 -24.18 19.47 2.57
CA PHE A 123 -23.68 18.76 3.73
C PHE A 123 -22.37 19.42 4.20
N ILE A 124 -22.03 19.18 5.47
CA ILE A 124 -20.76 19.58 6.05
C ILE A 124 -19.91 18.33 6.20
N ALA A 125 -18.71 18.33 5.61
CA ALA A 125 -17.77 17.23 5.77
C ALA A 125 -16.84 17.48 6.96
N ILE A 126 -16.68 16.48 7.81
CA ILE A 126 -15.84 16.56 9.01
C ILE A 126 -14.63 15.66 8.83
N TYR A 127 -13.43 16.21 9.02
CA TYR A 127 -12.17 15.46 8.94
C TYR A 127 -11.29 15.71 10.17
N ASP A 128 -10.44 14.73 10.47
CA ASP A 128 -9.43 14.83 11.53
C ASP A 128 -8.22 15.68 11.10
N LYS A 129 -7.34 15.99 12.06
CA LYS A 129 -6.13 16.80 11.91
C LYS A 129 -5.19 16.37 10.79
N GLY A 130 -5.27 15.13 10.32
CA GLY A 130 -4.48 14.64 9.19
C GLY A 130 -4.82 15.28 7.83
N TYR A 131 -5.95 15.98 7.73
CA TYR A 131 -6.50 16.50 6.47
C TYR A 131 -6.36 18.03 6.33
N HIS A 132 -5.32 18.61 6.91
CA HIS A 132 -5.09 20.07 6.92
C HIS A 132 -4.36 20.61 5.67
N THR A 133 -4.26 19.82 4.60
CA THR A 133 -3.53 20.19 3.38
C THR A 133 -4.26 21.31 2.61
N ARG A 134 -3.59 22.46 2.37
CA ARG A 134 -4.18 23.63 1.68
C ARG A 134 -4.80 23.32 0.31
N SER A 135 -4.19 22.44 -0.48
CA SER A 135 -4.72 22.08 -1.81
C SER A 135 -6.08 21.38 -1.73
N GLU A 136 -6.34 20.66 -0.64
CA GLU A 136 -7.59 19.93 -0.43
C GLU A 136 -8.73 20.87 -0.06
N PHE A 137 -8.46 21.92 0.73
CA PHE A 137 -9.44 22.97 1.02
C PHE A 137 -9.86 23.72 -0.26
N ALA A 138 -8.91 24.06 -1.13
CA ALA A 138 -9.22 24.67 -2.43
C ALA A 138 -10.09 23.74 -3.29
N TYR A 139 -9.89 22.42 -3.19
CA TYR A 139 -10.73 21.44 -3.86
C TYR A 139 -12.16 21.43 -3.30
N ALA A 140 -12.31 21.46 -1.98
CA ALA A 140 -13.60 21.53 -1.30
C ALA A 140 -14.39 22.80 -1.64
N GLU A 141 -13.71 23.95 -1.62
CA GLU A 141 -14.27 25.24 -2.02
C GLU A 141 -14.80 25.20 -3.46
N ARG A 142 -14.02 24.64 -4.39
CA ARG A 142 -14.47 24.45 -5.78
C ARG A 142 -15.69 23.54 -5.89
N LEU A 143 -15.83 22.55 -5.01
CA LEU A 143 -17.02 21.70 -4.96
C LEU A 143 -18.21 22.37 -4.27
N LYS A 144 -18.00 23.55 -3.65
CA LYS A 144 -18.97 24.26 -2.80
C LYS A 144 -19.48 23.36 -1.68
N ILE A 145 -18.55 22.73 -0.97
CA ILE A 145 -18.85 21.89 0.20
C ILE A 145 -18.13 22.51 1.39
N ASP A 146 -18.87 22.72 2.48
CA ASP A 146 -18.28 23.20 3.72
C ASP A 146 -17.53 22.06 4.41
N VAL A 147 -16.31 22.36 4.87
CA VAL A 147 -15.43 21.37 5.49
C VAL A 147 -14.94 21.89 6.83
N LEU A 148 -15.08 21.05 7.86
CA LEU A 148 -14.52 21.26 9.18
C LEU A 148 -13.37 20.28 9.39
N VAL A 149 -12.18 20.80 9.66
CA VAL A 149 -10.98 20.01 9.96
C VAL A 149 -10.49 20.35 11.35
N ALA A 150 -10.21 19.34 12.16
CA ALA A 150 -9.61 19.56 13.48
C ALA A 150 -8.27 20.29 13.34
N ILE A 151 -8.07 21.34 14.13
CA ILE A 151 -6.81 22.09 14.14
C ILE A 151 -5.71 21.15 14.65
N PRO A 152 -4.58 21.00 13.94
CA PRO A 152 -3.48 20.20 14.44
C PRO A 152 -2.99 20.81 15.76
N SER A 153 -3.01 20.03 16.84
CA SER A 153 -2.30 20.40 18.06
C SER A 153 -0.82 20.52 17.72
N VAL A 154 -0.18 21.63 18.11
CA VAL A 154 1.28 21.69 18.23
C VAL A 154 1.74 20.45 19.01
N ALA A 155 2.85 19.83 18.56
CA ALA A 155 3.42 18.67 19.20
C ALA A 155 3.42 18.89 20.71
N ALA A 156 3.00 17.88 21.48
CA ALA A 156 2.73 18.01 22.90
C ALA A 156 3.79 18.88 23.59
N HIS A 157 3.43 20.12 23.93
CA HIS A 157 4.28 20.94 24.78
C HIS A 157 4.50 20.13 26.06
N ALA A 158 5.76 19.97 26.45
CA ALA A 158 6.01 19.55 27.81
C ALA A 158 5.31 20.55 28.75
N PRO A 159 4.78 20.12 29.91
CA PRO A 159 4.15 21.02 30.88
C PRO A 159 5.03 22.21 31.26
N ASP A 160 6.35 22.06 31.07
CA ASP A 160 7.34 23.11 31.10
C ASP A 160 7.90 23.35 29.68
N LEU A 161 7.70 24.57 29.17
CA LEU A 161 8.17 25.03 27.86
C LEU A 161 9.70 24.94 27.69
N ALA A 162 10.46 24.87 28.79
CA ALA A 162 11.91 24.67 28.74
C ALA A 162 12.32 23.29 28.22
N PHE A 163 11.39 22.32 28.17
CA PHE A 163 11.63 20.96 27.69
C PHE A 163 10.92 20.65 26.37
N ASP A 164 10.50 21.68 25.64
CA ASP A 164 9.94 21.50 24.32
C ASP A 164 11.01 20.98 23.34
N VAL A 165 10.58 20.19 22.36
CA VAL A 165 11.46 19.55 21.38
C VAL A 165 12.22 20.59 20.55
N GLU A 166 11.70 21.82 20.47
CA GLU A 166 12.35 22.96 19.81
C GLU A 166 13.60 23.50 20.55
N HIS A 167 13.88 23.02 21.76
CA HIS A 167 15.04 23.43 22.58
C HIS A 167 16.14 22.35 22.71
N PHE A 168 16.01 21.24 21.98
CA PHE A 168 17.01 20.17 21.86
C PHE A 168 17.37 19.91 20.40
#